data_AF-A0A345HEB9-F1
#
_entry.id   AF-A0A345HEB9-F1
#
_cell.length_a   1.000
_cell.length_b   1.000
_cell.length_c   1.000
_cell.angle_alpha   90.00
_cell.angle_beta   90.00
_cell.angle_gamma   90.00
#
_symmetry.space_group_name_H-M   'P 1'
#
loop_
_entity.id
_entity.type
_entity.pdbx_description
1 polymer ?
#
loop_
_entity_poly.entity_id
_entity_poly.type
_entity_poly.pdbx_seq_one_letter_code
_entity_poly.pdbx_strand_id
1 'polypeptide(L)'
;MKLKMLISIKFVIHITGLVAMYFIIMPAIDYYHDLEHENERLWKLTELNSKLDNPDYKDPRNQTAILEEIDFLTLRITRIDKRVDASDRIFYLMIFIYLFSAISNSLENKINEIKAATNDTGELL
;
A
#
# COMPACT_ATOMS: atom_id res chain seq x y z
N MET A 1 23.79 -21.68 -24.24
CA MET A 1 24.15 -20.93 -23.00
C MET A 1 23.30 -19.66 -22.76
N LYS A 2 22.99 -18.86 -23.80
CA LYS A 2 22.24 -17.59 -23.66
C LYS A 2 20.78 -17.74 -23.18
N LEU A 3 20.06 -18.80 -23.60
CA LEU A 3 18.65 -19.02 -23.23
C LEU A 3 18.45 -19.30 -21.74
N LYS A 4 19.23 -20.23 -21.16
CA LYS A 4 19.16 -20.58 -19.73
C LYS A 4 19.39 -19.34 -18.84
N MET A 5 20.34 -18.48 -19.22
CA MET A 5 20.62 -17.23 -18.52
C MET A 5 19.43 -16.26 -18.57
N LEU A 6 18.76 -16.09 -19.72
CA LEU A 6 17.58 -15.23 -19.84
C LEU A 6 16.39 -15.74 -19.01
N ILE A 7 16.19 -17.06 -18.98
CA ILE A 7 15.16 -17.69 -18.13
C ILE A 7 15.47 -17.43 -16.64
N SER A 8 16.73 -17.58 -16.21
CA SER A 8 17.14 -17.26 -14.84
C SER A 8 16.94 -15.78 -14.50
N ILE A 9 17.27 -14.86 -15.41
CA ILE A 9 17.05 -13.42 -15.23
C ILE A 9 15.54 -13.13 -15.06
N LYS A 10 14.68 -13.74 -15.90
CA LYS A 10 13.22 -13.60 -15.79
C LYS A 10 12.71 -14.09 -14.43
N PHE A 11 13.23 -15.20 -13.93
CA PHE A 11 12.86 -15.75 -12.62
C PHE A 11 13.25 -14.79 -11.48
N VAL A 12 14.49 -14.29 -11.47
CA VAL A 12 14.97 -13.33 -10.46
C VAL A 12 14.13 -12.05 -10.48
N ILE A 13 13.81 -11.53 -11.66
CA ILE A 13 12.94 -10.36 -11.82
C ILE A 13 11.55 -10.63 -11.24
N HIS A 14 10.96 -11.80 -11.49
CA HIS A 14 9.66 -12.17 -10.92
C HIS A 14 9.65 -12.13 -9.39
N ILE A 15 10.62 -12.78 -8.75
CA ILE A 15 10.72 -12.81 -7.28
C ILE A 15 10.95 -11.40 -6.73
N THR A 16 11.88 -10.65 -7.31
CA THR A 16 12.18 -9.28 -6.89
C THR A 16 10.97 -8.36 -7.05
N GLY A 17 10.18 -8.55 -8.12
CA GLY A 17 8.97 -7.79 -8.38
C GLY A 17 7.87 -8.01 -7.35
N LEU A 18 7.66 -9.26 -6.94
CA LEU A 18 6.71 -9.60 -5.86
C LEU A 18 7.10 -8.94 -4.54
N VAL A 19 8.39 -9.02 -4.18
CA VAL A 19 8.92 -8.39 -2.96
C VAL A 19 8.76 -6.86 -3.02
N ALA A 20 9.07 -6.24 -4.15
CA ALA A 20 8.92 -4.79 -4.32
C ALA A 20 7.45 -4.33 -4.22
N MET A 21 6.51 -5.07 -4.81
CA MET A 21 5.08 -4.77 -4.68
C MET A 21 4.62 -4.84 -3.21
N TYR A 22 5.10 -5.82 -2.44
CA TYR A 22 4.80 -5.91 -1.02
C TYR A 22 5.23 -4.65 -0.25
N PHE A 23 6.45 -4.14 -0.49
CA PHE A 23 6.94 -2.92 0.16
C PHE A 23 6.16 -1.65 -0.22
N ILE A 24 5.51 -1.62 -1.37
CA ILE A 24 4.69 -0.48 -1.79
C ILE A 24 3.28 -0.58 -1.17
N ILE A 25 2.69 -1.77 -1.18
CA ILE A 25 1.29 -2.02 -0.75
C ILE A 25 1.16 -2.05 0.77
N MET A 26 2.07 -2.73 1.47
CA MET A 26 1.90 -3.01 2.90
C MET A 26 1.79 -1.72 3.75
N PRO A 27 2.64 -0.70 3.56
CA PRO A 27 2.49 0.56 4.29
C PRO A 27 1.23 1.35 3.92
N ALA A 28 0.64 1.12 2.73
CA ALA A 28 -0.64 1.73 2.35
C ALA A 28 -1.80 1.07 3.10
N ILE A 29 -1.77 -0.26 3.26
CA ILE A 29 -2.78 -0.99 4.04
C ILE A 29 -2.73 -0.57 5.50
N ASP A 30 -1.55 -0.57 6.11
CA ASP A 30 -1.37 -0.17 7.51
C ASP A 30 -1.87 1.27 7.75
N TYR A 31 -1.60 2.16 6.80
CA TYR A 31 -2.09 3.53 6.83
C TYR A 31 -3.62 3.62 6.84
N TYR A 32 -4.31 2.89 5.95
CA TYR A 32 -5.78 2.90 5.91
C TYR A 32 -6.39 2.30 7.17
N HIS A 33 -5.80 1.22 7.69
CA HIS A 33 -6.26 0.58 8.91
C HIS A 33 -6.13 1.50 10.15
N ASP A 34 -4.98 2.17 10.30
CA ASP A 34 -4.77 3.13 11.40
C ASP A 34 -5.74 4.32 11.30
N LEU A 35 -5.99 4.82 10.08
CA LEU A 35 -6.93 5.92 9.86
C LEU A 35 -8.37 5.52 10.17
N GLU A 36 -8.80 4.32 9.76
CA GLU A 36 -10.13 3.78 10.07
C GLU A 36 -10.32 3.64 11.59
N HIS A 37 -9.34 3.07 12.29
CA HIS A 37 -9.41 2.89 13.73
C HIS A 37 -9.53 4.21 14.50
N GLU A 38 -8.75 5.23 14.12
CA GLU A 38 -8.84 6.55 14.78
C GLU A 38 -10.15 7.29 14.44
N ASN A 39 -10.69 7.13 13.22
CA ASN A 39 -12.00 7.68 12.86
C ASN A 39 -13.14 7.03 13.67
N GLU A 40 -13.10 5.71 13.90
CA GLU A 40 -14.08 5.03 14.76
C GLU A 40 -14.01 5.54 16.21
N ARG A 41 -12.80 5.76 16.74
CA ARG A 41 -12.61 6.32 18.09
C ARG A 41 -13.16 7.73 18.20
N LEU A 42 -12.89 8.59 17.21
CA LEU A 42 -13.41 9.95 17.16
C LEU A 42 -14.95 9.97 17.13
N TRP A 43 -15.57 9.10 16.35
CA TRP A 43 -17.03 8.99 16.29
C TRP A 43 -17.63 8.61 17.65
N LYS A 44 -17.07 7.61 18.33
CA LYS A 44 -17.53 7.18 19.66
C LYS A 44 -17.39 8.30 20.71
N LEU A 45 -16.30 9.06 20.67
CA LEU A 45 -16.09 10.18 21.59
C LEU A 45 -17.02 11.35 21.31
N THR A 46 -17.31 11.63 20.04
CA THR A 46 -18.29 12.65 19.65
C THR A 46 -19.70 12.24 20.09
N GLU A 47 -20.06 10.97 19.94
CA GLU A 47 -21.32 10.41 20.43
C GLU A 47 -21.41 10.54 21.97
N LEU A 48 -20.32 10.22 22.69
CA LEU A 48 -20.26 10.34 24.14
C LEU A 48 -20.40 11.81 24.60
N ASN A 49 -19.74 12.75 23.92
CA ASN A 49 -19.85 14.17 24.22
C ASN A 49 -21.29 14.66 24.10
N SER A 50 -22.01 14.26 23.03
CA SER A 50 -23.42 14.65 22.84
C SER A 50 -24.36 14.08 23.92
N LYS A 51 -23.99 12.96 24.57
CA LYS A 51 -24.75 12.40 25.71
C LYS A 51 -24.49 13.17 27.01
N LEU A 52 -23.33 13.79 27.16
CA LEU A 52 -22.97 14.60 28.34
C LEU A 52 -23.58 16.01 28.33
N ASP A 53 -24.11 16.46 27.19
CA ASP A 53 -24.94 17.66 27.12
C ASP A 53 -26.31 17.48 27.79
N ASN A 54 -26.69 16.24 28.12
CA ASN A 54 -27.87 15.95 28.92
C ASN A 54 -27.67 16.45 30.37
N PRO A 55 -28.59 17.28 30.92
CA PRO A 55 -28.48 17.80 32.28
C PRO A 55 -28.29 16.74 33.37
N ASP A 56 -28.75 15.50 33.14
CA ASP A 56 -28.64 14.38 34.10
C ASP A 56 -27.20 13.80 34.20
N TYR A 57 -26.32 14.09 33.25
CA TYR A 57 -24.96 13.53 33.15
C TYR A 57 -23.87 14.61 33.08
N LYS A 58 -24.24 15.85 33.37
CA LYS A 58 -23.41 17.05 33.16
C LYS A 58 -22.39 17.26 34.27
N ASP A 59 -21.27 16.53 34.23
CA ASP A 59 -20.07 16.86 35.00
C ASP A 59 -19.11 17.69 34.12
N PRO A 60 -18.82 18.97 34.47
CA PRO A 60 -17.92 19.82 33.71
C PRO A 60 -16.52 19.22 33.48
N ARG A 61 -16.01 18.42 34.42
CA ARG A 61 -14.68 17.82 34.30
C ARG A 61 -14.63 16.72 33.25
N ASN A 62 -15.70 15.92 33.17
CA ASN A 62 -15.83 14.87 32.15
C ASN A 62 -15.99 15.47 30.75
N GLN A 63 -16.74 16.58 30.65
CA GLN A 63 -16.91 17.29 29.39
C GLN A 63 -15.60 17.88 28.87
N THR A 64 -14.81 18.53 29.73
CA THR A 64 -13.48 19.05 29.35
C THR A 64 -12.54 17.93 28.90
N ALA A 65 -12.45 16.82 29.64
CA ALA A 65 -11.57 15.70 29.28
C ALA A 65 -11.92 15.08 27.93
N ILE A 66 -13.22 14.96 27.59
CA ILE A 66 -13.65 14.41 26.31
C ILE A 66 -13.39 15.38 25.15
N LEU A 67 -13.56 16.68 25.36
CA LEU A 67 -13.23 17.69 24.35
C LEU A 67 -11.71 17.72 24.05
N GLU A 68 -10.87 17.63 25.07
CA GLU A 68 -9.41 17.55 24.91
C GLU A 68 -8.99 16.29 24.12
N GLU A 69 -9.62 15.14 24.40
CA GLU A 69 -9.36 13.89 23.65
C GLU A 69 -9.85 13.98 22.20
N ILE A 70 -11.00 14.62 21.94
CA ILE A 70 -11.52 14.87 20.58
C ILE A 70 -10.54 15.75 19.79
N ASP A 71 -10.05 16.84 20.38
CA ASP A 71 -9.08 17.73 19.73
C ASP A 71 -7.75 17.01 19.46
N PHE A 72 -7.28 16.21 20.42
CA PHE A 72 -6.07 15.40 20.26
C PHE A 72 -6.19 14.39 19.12
N LEU A 73 -7.31 13.66 19.05
CA LEU A 73 -7.56 12.69 17.99
C LEU A 73 -7.74 13.34 16.63
N THR A 74 -8.44 14.48 16.56
CA THR A 74 -8.60 15.25 15.32
C THR A 74 -7.25 15.72 14.78
N LEU A 75 -6.36 16.20 15.67
CA LEU A 75 -4.98 16.55 15.32
C LEU A 75 -4.17 15.34 14.87
N ARG A 76 -4.36 14.18 15.51
CA ARG A 76 -3.68 12.92 15.13
C ARG A 76 -4.14 12.45 13.75
N ILE A 77 -5.44 12.41 13.49
CA ILE A 77 -6.04 12.08 12.18
C ILE A 77 -5.53 13.04 11.11
N THR A 78 -5.57 14.35 11.37
CA THR A 78 -5.06 15.36 10.42
C THR A 78 -3.56 15.17 10.12
N ARG A 79 -2.77 14.77 11.12
CA ARG A 79 -1.34 14.47 10.92
C ARG A 79 -1.12 13.16 10.17
N ILE A 80 -1.95 12.14 10.41
CA ILE A 80 -1.93 10.88 9.67
C ILE A 80 -2.28 11.17 8.21
N ASP A 81 -3.38 11.87 7.96
CA ASP A 81 -3.85 12.30 6.63
C ASP A 81 -2.76 13.05 5.84
N LYS A 82 -1.98 13.90 6.52
CA LYS A 82 -0.84 14.63 5.92
C LYS A 82 0.46 13.83 5.81
N ARG A 83 0.60 12.71 6.53
CA ARG A 83 1.86 11.92 6.57
C ARG A 83 1.98 10.94 5.42
N VAL A 84 0.89 10.62 4.74
CA VAL A 84 0.92 9.69 3.62
C VAL A 84 -0.03 10.19 2.54
N ASP A 85 0.52 10.76 1.48
CA ASP A 85 -0.17 10.79 0.20
C ASP A 85 -0.33 9.33 -0.26
N ALA A 86 -1.35 8.64 0.24
CA ALA A 86 -1.73 7.31 -0.22
C ALA A 86 -2.00 7.34 -1.74
N SER A 87 -2.43 8.50 -2.25
CA SER A 87 -2.50 8.86 -3.67
C SER A 87 -1.19 8.60 -4.42
N ASP A 88 -0.06 9.08 -3.90
CA ASP A 88 1.25 8.95 -4.56
C ASP A 88 1.73 7.50 -4.58
N ARG A 89 1.38 6.71 -3.56
CA ARG A 89 1.76 5.28 -3.50
C ARG A 89 1.04 4.46 -4.57
N ILE A 90 -0.24 4.73 -4.80
CA ILE A 90 -1.00 4.09 -5.89
C ILE A 90 -0.39 4.49 -7.24
N PHE A 91 -0.02 5.76 -7.41
CA PHE A 91 0.66 6.22 -8.61
C PHE A 91 2.01 5.52 -8.84
N TYR A 92 2.85 5.41 -7.79
CA TYR A 92 4.11 4.66 -7.86
C TYR A 92 3.91 3.17 -8.15
N LEU A 93 2.86 2.55 -7.59
CA LEU A 93 2.50 1.17 -7.89
C LEU A 93 2.13 1.00 -9.36
N MET A 94 1.35 1.92 -9.92
CA MET A 94 0.97 1.90 -11.35
C MET A 94 2.18 2.04 -12.27
N ILE A 95 3.09 2.97 -11.97
CA ILE A 95 4.37 3.12 -12.70
C ILE A 95 5.19 1.84 -12.59
N PHE A 96 5.30 1.28 -11.39
CA PHE A 96 6.06 0.07 -11.14
C PHE A 96 5.51 -1.11 -11.95
N ILE A 97 4.20 -1.37 -11.90
CA ILE A 97 3.54 -2.45 -12.64
C ILE A 97 3.75 -2.27 -14.15
N TYR A 98 3.64 -1.04 -14.66
CA TYR A 98 3.88 -0.74 -16.07
C TYR A 98 5.30 -1.09 -16.51
N LEU A 99 6.32 -0.58 -15.80
CA LEU A 99 7.73 -0.84 -16.10
C LEU A 99 8.07 -2.32 -15.96
N PHE A 100 7.58 -2.97 -14.90
CA PHE A 100 7.76 -4.38 -14.65
C PHE A 100 7.19 -5.24 -15.79
N SER A 101 5.97 -4.92 -16.22
CA SER A 101 5.31 -5.61 -17.33
C SER A 101 6.07 -5.43 -18.64
N ALA A 102 6.57 -4.21 -18.92
CA ALA A 102 7.36 -3.93 -20.11
C ALA A 102 8.67 -4.74 -20.14
N ILE A 103 9.39 -4.81 -19.02
CA ILE A 103 10.62 -5.62 -18.91
C ILE A 103 10.32 -7.10 -19.08
N SER A 104 9.27 -7.60 -18.42
CA SER A 104 8.86 -9.01 -18.50
C SER A 104 8.50 -9.41 -19.94
N ASN A 105 7.74 -8.57 -20.64
CA ASN A 105 7.36 -8.80 -22.04
C ASN A 105 8.57 -8.75 -22.98
N SER A 106 9.49 -7.80 -22.77
CA SER A 106 10.72 -7.72 -23.57
C SER A 106 11.58 -8.97 -23.42
N LEU A 107 11.72 -9.48 -22.19
CA LEU A 107 12.44 -10.73 -21.92
C LEU A 107 11.76 -11.94 -22.54
N GLU A 108 10.43 -12.02 -22.46
CA GLU A 108 9.66 -13.11 -23.05
C GLU A 108 9.82 -13.16 -24.57
N ASN A 109 9.74 -12.01 -25.24
CA ASN A 109 9.95 -11.92 -26.68
C ASN A 109 11.35 -12.43 -27.08
N LYS A 110 12.40 -11.98 -26.36
CA LYS A 110 13.77 -12.46 -26.61
C LYS A 110 13.94 -13.96 -26.37
N ILE A 111 13.30 -14.51 -25.34
CA ILE A 111 13.31 -15.94 -25.05
C ILE A 111 12.65 -16.71 -26.20
N ASN A 112 11.51 -16.23 -26.69
CA ASN A 112 10.76 -16.88 -27.76
C ASN A 112 11.48 -16.79 -29.11
N GLU A 113 12.13 -15.66 -29.43
CA GLU A 113 12.99 -15.53 -30.59
C GLU A 113 14.14 -16.55 -30.58
N ILE A 114 14.82 -16.71 -29.44
CA ILE A 114 15.91 -17.68 -29.32
C ILE A 114 15.38 -19.11 -29.43
N LYS A 115 14.25 -19.43 -28.78
CA LYS A 115 13.59 -20.74 -28.92
C LYS A 115 13.13 -21.03 -30.36
N ALA A 116 12.73 -20.02 -31.13
CA ALA A 116 12.37 -20.21 -32.53
C ALA A 116 13.61 -20.47 -33.41
N ALA A 117 14.77 -19.91 -33.05
CA ALA A 117 16.03 -20.06 -33.77
C ALA A 117 16.85 -21.30 -33.36
N THR A 118 16.46 -22.01 -32.29
CA THR A 118 17.20 -23.16 -31.75
C THR A 118 16.26 -24.29 -31.35
N ASN A 119 16.62 -25.57 -31.51
CA ASN A 119 15.81 -26.69 -30.99
C ASN A 119 15.70 -26.60 -29.44
N ASP A 120 14.80 -27.36 -28.80
CA ASP A 120 14.57 -27.37 -27.34
C ASP A 120 15.84 -27.52 -26.46
N THR A 121 16.94 -28.05 -26.99
CA THR A 121 18.26 -28.15 -26.33
C THR A 121 19.11 -26.88 -26.44
N GLY A 122 18.72 -25.91 -27.25
CA GLY A 122 19.43 -24.65 -27.50
C GLY A 122 20.50 -24.70 -28.59
N GLU A 123 20.45 -25.72 -29.46
CA GLU A 123 21.29 -25.86 -30.66
C GLU A 123 20.60 -25.21 -31.87
N LEU A 124 21.38 -24.54 -32.73
CA LEU A 124 20.85 -23.90 -33.95
C LEU A 124 20.12 -24.94 -34.81
N LEU A 125 18.92 -24.58 -35.29
CA LEU A 125 18.17 -25.35 -36.29
C LEU A 125 18.90 -25.39 -37.63
#